data_AF-A0A945KJB3-F1
#
_entry.id   AF-A0A945KJB3-F1
#
_cell.length_a   1.000
_cell.length_b   1.000
_cell.length_c   1.000
_cell.angle_alpha   90.00
_cell.angle_beta   90.00
_cell.angle_gamma   90.00
#
_symmetry.space_group_name_H-M   'P 1'
#
loop_
_entity.id
_entity.type
_entity.pdbx_description
1 polymer ?
#
loop_
_entity_poly.entity_id
_entity_poly.type
_entity_poly.pdbx_seq_one_letter_code
_entity_poly.pdbx_strand_id
1 'polypeptide(L)'
;MNLPEKAVSAGVARVRDLDVRPTLAQGIDPFTKIMAAAAELESDECLRLIVGFKPKPLYLVMRSRGFASHTAQNADGDFEVLFWKKPGGGGGLFGKILGGLKKKETAPPSAEAREAIAARAATDSQEVVSSEPPIEMQPPEFLDVRGLEPPEPMMQILAKLDEMGPTSQLMIDHHREPLLLYAKLEEKGFASSAEEVEAGHWKIHIFPASLTQENNNE
;
A
#
# COMPACT_ATOMS: atom_id res chain seq x y z
N MET A 1 22.84 -1.29 14.08
CA MET A 1 21.52 -1.46 13.46
C MET A 1 21.69 -1.25 11.97
N ASN A 2 21.33 -2.21 11.12
CA ASN A 2 21.49 -2.06 9.67
C ASN A 2 20.17 -1.53 9.10
N LEU A 3 20.16 -0.29 8.62
CA LEU A 3 19.02 0.23 7.87
C LEU A 3 18.96 -0.49 6.52
N PRO A 4 17.76 -0.81 5.99
CA PRO A 4 17.65 -1.37 4.66
C PRO A 4 18.18 -0.35 3.64
N GLU A 5 18.88 -0.83 2.62
CA GLU A 5 19.48 0.02 1.58
C GLU A 5 18.46 0.98 0.97
N LYS A 6 17.22 0.51 0.74
CA LYS A 6 16.11 1.34 0.24
C LYS A 6 15.74 2.52 1.17
N ALA A 7 15.95 2.42 2.48
CA ALA A 7 15.74 3.53 3.40
C ALA A 7 16.92 4.50 3.38
N VAL A 8 18.16 3.99 3.34
CA VAL A 8 19.37 4.81 3.22
C VAL A 8 19.33 5.63 1.92
N SER A 9 18.98 4.99 0.80
CA SER A 9 18.81 5.64 -0.51
C SER A 9 17.67 6.66 -0.54
N ALA A 10 16.70 6.55 0.38
CA ALA A 10 15.63 7.54 0.54
C ALA A 10 16.04 8.72 1.45
N GLY A 11 17.29 8.75 1.94
CA GLY A 11 17.80 9.81 2.81
C GLY A 11 17.52 9.60 4.30
N VAL A 12 17.11 8.40 4.71
CA VAL A 12 16.87 8.10 6.13
C VAL A 12 18.22 7.97 6.86
N ALA A 13 18.38 8.76 7.92
CA ALA A 13 19.53 8.75 8.80
C ALA A 13 19.17 8.37 10.25
N ARG A 14 17.91 8.55 10.65
CA ARG A 14 17.45 8.40 12.04
C ARG A 14 16.29 7.42 12.14
N VAL A 15 16.22 6.72 13.26
CA VAL A 15 15.18 5.73 13.58
C VAL A 15 14.42 6.18 14.82
N ARG A 16 13.09 6.18 14.73
CA ARG A 16 12.18 6.41 15.85
C ARG A 16 11.45 5.12 16.18
N ASP A 17 11.53 4.69 17.43
CA ASP A 17 10.99 3.40 17.87
C ASP A 17 9.57 3.50 18.40
N LEU A 18 8.75 2.50 18.05
CA LEU A 18 7.41 2.33 18.58
C LEU A 18 7.13 0.84 18.80
N ASP A 19 7.18 0.39 20.05
CA ASP A 19 6.68 -0.93 20.43
C ASP A 19 5.18 -0.86 20.75
N VAL A 20 4.40 -1.68 20.06
CA VAL A 20 2.94 -1.78 20.25
C VAL A 20 2.53 -3.11 20.89
N ARG A 21 3.45 -4.05 21.13
CA ARG A 21 3.14 -5.32 21.79
C ARG A 21 2.51 -5.13 23.17
N PRO A 22 2.98 -4.19 24.04
CA PRO A 22 2.32 -3.95 25.33
C PRO A 22 0.90 -3.41 25.18
N THR A 23 0.66 -2.55 24.18
CA THR A 23 -0.68 -1.99 23.89
C THR A 23 -1.64 -3.09 23.45
N LEU A 24 -1.19 -3.96 22.53
CA LEU A 24 -1.96 -5.10 22.04
C LEU A 24 -2.22 -6.13 23.14
N ALA A 25 -1.25 -6.37 24.03
CA ALA A 25 -1.42 -7.27 25.18
C ALA A 25 -2.51 -6.80 26.16
N GLN A 26 -2.82 -5.50 26.17
CA GLN A 26 -3.92 -4.92 26.96
C GLN A 26 -5.27 -4.95 26.21
N GLY A 27 -5.32 -5.48 24.98
CA GLY A 27 -6.51 -5.45 24.14
C GLY A 27 -6.84 -4.07 23.56
N ILE A 28 -5.89 -3.13 23.61
CA ILE A 28 -6.05 -1.77 23.10
C ILE A 28 -5.55 -1.71 21.66
N ASP A 29 -6.31 -1.06 20.78
CA ASP A 29 -5.89 -0.85 19.40
C ASP A 29 -4.74 0.18 19.30
N PRO A 30 -3.60 -0.16 18.68
CA PRO A 30 -2.45 0.74 18.57
C PRO A 30 -2.49 1.66 17.34
N PHE A 31 -3.50 1.56 16.47
CA PHE A 31 -3.50 2.22 15.16
C PHE A 31 -3.34 3.72 15.26
N THR A 32 -4.12 4.37 16.14
CA THR A 32 -4.05 5.82 16.37
C THR A 32 -2.65 6.26 16.81
N LYS A 33 -2.00 5.49 17.69
CA LYS A 33 -0.64 5.77 18.18
C LYS A 33 0.38 5.66 17.06
N ILE A 34 0.25 4.65 16.20
CA ILE A 34 1.11 4.45 15.03
C ILE A 34 0.96 5.61 14.04
N MET A 35 -0.28 6.04 13.75
CA MET A 35 -0.56 7.15 12.84
C MET A 35 -0.01 8.48 13.36
N ALA A 36 -0.14 8.74 14.66
CA ALA A 36 0.44 9.94 15.28
C ALA A 36 1.97 9.95 15.15
N ALA A 37 2.63 8.84 15.50
CA ALA A 37 4.08 8.72 15.39
C ALA A 37 4.58 8.88 13.94
N ALA A 38 3.87 8.32 12.96
CA ALA A 38 4.21 8.45 11.55
C ALA A 38 4.02 9.86 11.00
N ALA A 39 2.99 10.59 11.46
CA ALA A 39 2.74 11.97 11.06
C ALA A 39 3.85 12.93 11.53
N GLU A 40 4.48 12.63 12.66
CA GLU A 40 5.56 13.41 13.27
C GLU A 40 6.96 13.07 12.73
N LEU A 41 7.10 12.10 11.82
CA LEU A 41 8.40 11.77 11.22
C LEU A 41 8.91 12.91 10.35
N GLU A 42 10.19 13.25 10.48
CA GLU A 42 10.89 14.11 9.52
C GLU A 42 11.26 13.34 8.24
N SER A 43 11.77 14.04 7.22
CA SER A 43 12.09 13.42 5.92
C SER A 43 13.30 12.47 5.98
N ASP A 44 14.18 12.64 6.97
CA ASP A 44 15.36 11.82 7.23
C ASP A 44 15.13 10.78 8.35
N GLU A 45 13.89 10.65 8.82
CA GLU A 45 13.50 9.71 9.87
C GLU A 45 12.67 8.55 9.32
N CYS A 46 12.84 7.38 9.93
CA CYS A 46 11.92 6.26 9.78
C CYS A 46 11.32 5.84 11.12
N LEU A 47 10.09 5.32 11.09
CA LEU A 47 9.44 4.69 12.23
C LEU A 47 9.76 3.19 12.22
N ARG A 48 10.35 2.68 13.29
CA ARG A 48 10.49 1.26 13.56
C ARG A 48 9.38 0.80 14.50
N LEU A 49 8.43 0.06 13.93
CA LEU A 49 7.31 -0.54 14.63
C LEU A 49 7.66 -1.97 15.04
N ILE A 50 7.55 -2.27 16.33
CA ILE A 50 7.72 -3.63 16.88
C ILE A 50 6.33 -4.19 17.19
N VAL A 51 5.98 -5.32 16.58
CA VAL A 51 4.65 -5.93 16.67
C VAL A 51 4.74 -7.45 16.58
N GLY A 52 3.91 -8.19 17.33
CA GLY A 52 3.96 -9.66 17.38
C GLY A 52 3.34 -10.38 16.18
N PHE A 53 2.88 -9.66 15.15
CA PHE A 53 2.29 -10.22 13.94
C PHE A 53 2.53 -9.30 12.75
N LYS A 54 2.46 -9.84 11.53
CA LYS A 54 2.64 -9.07 10.30
C LYS A 54 1.45 -8.10 10.08
N PRO A 55 1.63 -6.77 10.14
CA PRO A 55 0.50 -5.84 10.09
C PRO A 55 0.07 -5.54 8.64
N LYS A 56 -0.45 -6.56 7.94
CA LYS A 56 -0.82 -6.46 6.50
C LYS A 56 -1.71 -5.24 6.17
N PRO A 57 -2.79 -4.94 6.92
CA PRO A 57 -3.63 -3.78 6.62
C PRO A 57 -2.90 -2.44 6.79
N LEU A 58 -1.95 -2.37 7.72
CA LEU A 58 -1.21 -1.14 8.01
C LEU A 58 -0.31 -0.72 6.84
N TYR A 59 0.27 -1.69 6.10
CA TYR A 59 1.12 -1.39 4.94
C TYR A 59 0.36 -0.59 3.88
N LEU A 60 -0.91 -0.96 3.63
CA LEU A 60 -1.75 -0.30 2.65
C LEU A 60 -2.04 1.16 3.05
N VAL A 61 -2.36 1.37 4.34
CA VAL A 61 -2.61 2.70 4.90
C VAL A 61 -1.37 3.58 4.84
N MET A 62 -0.20 3.02 5.16
CA MET A 62 1.06 3.77 5.12
C MET A 62 1.47 4.10 3.69
N ARG A 63 1.29 3.17 2.75
CA ARG A 63 1.55 3.38 1.32
C ARG A 63 0.68 4.48 0.72
N SER A 64 -0.62 4.52 1.04
CA SER A 64 -1.52 5.58 0.56
C SER A 64 -1.16 6.96 1.11
N ARG A 65 -0.44 7.00 2.24
CA ARG A 65 0.10 8.22 2.85
C ARG A 65 1.50 8.60 2.37
N GLY A 66 2.03 7.92 1.34
CA GLY A 66 3.33 8.24 0.75
C GLY A 66 4.52 7.61 1.48
N PHE A 67 4.30 6.64 2.36
CA PHE A 67 5.38 5.90 3.01
C PHE A 67 5.78 4.66 2.19
N ALA A 68 7.06 4.33 2.27
CA ALA A 68 7.59 3.00 1.96
C ALA A 68 7.69 2.19 3.25
N SER A 69 7.76 0.86 3.12
CA SER A 69 7.95 -0.02 4.26
C SER A 69 8.92 -1.15 3.97
N HIS A 70 9.62 -1.60 5.02
CA HIS A 70 10.39 -2.84 5.04
C HIS A 70 9.98 -3.64 6.27
N THR A 71 9.92 -4.96 6.16
CA THR A 71 9.55 -5.83 7.28
C THR A 71 10.56 -6.94 7.41
N ALA A 72 11.05 -7.14 8.62
CA ALA A 72 11.85 -8.29 9.01
C ALA A 72 11.17 -8.99 10.18
N GLN A 73 11.28 -10.31 10.23
CA GLN A 73 10.89 -11.09 11.40
C GLN A 73 12.15 -11.46 12.18
N ASN A 74 12.14 -11.25 13.49
CA ASN A 74 13.24 -11.64 14.36
C ASN A 74 13.15 -13.12 14.75
N ALA A 75 14.18 -13.62 15.44
CA ALA A 75 14.24 -15.00 15.89
C ALA A 75 13.14 -15.36 16.90
N ASP A 76 12.64 -14.39 17.66
CA ASP A 76 11.58 -14.56 18.66
C ASP A 76 10.18 -14.58 18.03
N GLY A 77 10.08 -14.41 16.70
CA GLY A 77 8.83 -14.40 15.95
C GLY A 77 8.14 -13.04 15.87
N ASP A 78 8.66 -12.02 16.58
CA ASP A 78 8.20 -10.65 16.46
C ASP A 78 8.61 -10.04 15.11
N PHE A 79 7.81 -9.07 14.67
CA PHE A 79 8.03 -8.34 13.44
C PHE A 79 8.57 -6.95 13.76
N GLU A 80 9.65 -6.61 13.08
CA GLU A 80 10.18 -5.26 12.97
C GLU A 80 9.75 -4.68 11.62
N VAL A 81 8.96 -3.61 11.66
CA VAL A 81 8.49 -2.91 10.46
C VAL A 81 9.05 -1.49 10.42
N LEU A 82 9.84 -1.19 9.41
CA LEU A 82 10.34 0.15 9.15
C LEU A 82 9.40 0.87 8.18
N PHE A 83 9.00 2.10 8.50
CA PHE A 83 8.24 3.01 7.63
C PHE A 83 8.99 4.31 7.42
N TRP A 84 9.16 4.76 6.17
CA TRP A 84 9.80 6.04 5.86
C TRP A 84 9.10 6.74 4.70
N LYS A 85 9.21 8.07 4.62
CA LYS A 85 8.61 8.86 3.55
C LYS A 85 9.35 8.61 2.23
N LYS A 86 8.63 8.42 1.13
CA LYS A 86 9.26 8.34 -0.19
C LYS A 86 9.70 9.75 -0.64
N PRO A 87 10.87 9.88 -1.30
CA PRO A 87 11.22 11.13 -1.97
C PRO A 87 10.16 11.47 -3.02
N GLY A 88 9.59 12.67 -2.95
CA GLY A 88 8.46 13.10 -3.79
C GLY A 88 7.07 12.60 -3.36
N GLY A 89 6.96 11.74 -2.35
CA GLY A 89 5.69 11.18 -1.84
C GLY A 89 4.97 12.06 -0.81
N GLY A 90 5.57 13.18 -0.41
CA GLY A 90 5.03 14.11 0.60
C GLY A 90 4.19 15.23 -0.02
N GLY A 91 3.08 14.91 -0.69
CA GLY A 91 2.27 15.96 -1.34
C GLY A 91 0.92 15.54 -1.91
N GLY A 92 0.39 14.37 -1.52
CA GLY A 92 -1.00 14.00 -1.86
C GLY A 92 -1.99 14.72 -0.95
N LEU A 93 -3.14 15.10 -1.50
CA LEU A 93 -4.28 15.86 -0.95
C LEU A 93 -4.59 15.70 0.57
N PHE A 94 -4.25 14.58 1.21
CA PHE A 94 -4.42 14.34 2.66
C PHE A 94 -3.55 15.23 3.58
N GLY A 95 -2.33 15.61 3.15
CA GLY A 95 -1.43 16.43 3.98
C GLY A 95 -1.90 17.87 4.16
N LYS A 96 -2.71 18.39 3.22
CA LYS A 96 -3.30 19.74 3.31
C LYS A 96 -4.58 19.79 4.15
N ILE A 97 -5.26 18.66 4.38
CA ILE A 97 -6.54 18.64 5.10
C ILE A 97 -6.36 18.38 6.61
N LEU A 98 -5.32 17.65 7.02
CA LEU A 98 -5.04 17.36 8.45
C LEU A 98 -3.87 18.16 9.06
N GLY A 99 -3.10 18.92 8.25
CA GLY A 99 -1.96 19.73 8.71
C GLY A 99 -2.33 21.00 9.50
N GLY A 100 -3.58 21.12 9.92
CA GLY A 100 -4.15 22.29 10.60
C GLY A 100 -4.40 22.09 12.09
N LEU A 101 -3.50 21.45 12.84
CA LEU A 101 -3.49 21.53 14.31
C LEU A 101 -2.06 21.74 14.84
N LYS A 102 -1.42 22.83 14.39
CA LYS A 102 -0.43 23.48 15.25
C LYS A 102 -1.21 24.22 16.35
N LYS A 103 -1.04 23.77 17.59
CA LYS A 103 -1.41 24.55 18.78
C LYS A 103 -0.84 25.96 18.63
N LYS A 104 -1.71 26.97 18.64
CA LYS A 104 -1.37 28.27 19.20
C LYS A 104 -2.61 28.97 19.71
N GLU A 105 -2.57 29.27 20.99
CA GLU A 105 -3.46 30.18 21.69
C GLU A 105 -3.56 31.56 21.01
N THR A 106 -4.76 32.14 21.16
CA THR A 106 -5.16 33.57 21.16
C THR A 106 -5.33 34.37 19.87
N ALA A 107 -6.62 34.75 19.67
CA ALA A 107 -7.23 35.98 19.17
C ALA A 107 -7.27 36.33 17.64
N PRO A 108 -8.43 36.78 17.10
CA PRO A 108 -8.62 37.32 15.74
C PRO A 108 -8.51 38.87 15.75
N PRO A 109 -8.88 39.66 14.71
CA PRO A 109 -9.25 39.42 13.29
C PRO A 109 -8.32 40.22 12.33
N SER A 110 -8.38 40.11 10.99
CA SER A 110 -9.22 40.90 10.07
C SER A 110 -8.85 40.47 8.63
N ALA A 111 -9.82 40.14 7.77
CA ALA A 111 -10.26 40.94 6.61
C ALA A 111 -9.14 41.36 5.62
N GLU A 112 -9.42 41.18 4.31
CA GLU A 112 -8.59 41.53 3.12
C GLU A 112 -7.67 40.38 2.66
N ALA A 113 -7.64 39.89 1.41
CA ALA A 113 -8.18 40.37 0.15
C ALA A 113 -8.38 39.18 -0.81
N ARG A 114 -9.45 39.25 -1.61
CA ARG A 114 -9.69 38.44 -2.81
C ARG A 114 -9.20 39.25 -4.00
N GLU A 115 -8.54 38.61 -4.96
CA GLU A 115 -8.66 38.80 -6.43
C GLU A 115 -7.42 38.20 -7.13
N ALA A 116 -7.61 37.14 -7.92
CA ALA A 116 -7.70 37.13 -9.40
C ALA A 116 -6.31 36.77 -10.00
N ILE A 117 -6.09 36.16 -11.17
CA ILE A 117 -6.71 36.30 -12.49
C ILE A 117 -6.43 35.03 -13.35
N ALA A 118 -7.42 34.71 -14.16
CA ALA A 118 -7.54 33.93 -15.41
C ALA A 118 -6.29 33.56 -16.26
N ALA A 119 -6.38 32.41 -16.96
CA ALA A 119 -6.67 32.32 -18.42
C ALA A 119 -6.03 31.10 -19.12
N ARG A 120 -6.77 30.54 -20.09
CA ARG A 120 -6.51 29.37 -20.95
C ARG A 120 -5.58 29.73 -22.12
N ALA A 121 -4.85 28.76 -22.68
CA ALA A 121 -4.93 28.39 -24.10
C ALA A 121 -4.03 27.17 -24.42
N ALA A 122 -4.55 26.33 -25.32
CA ALA A 122 -3.95 25.12 -25.88
C ALA A 122 -2.82 25.42 -26.88
N THR A 123 -1.95 24.44 -27.15
CA THR A 123 -1.67 23.94 -28.51
C THR A 123 -0.82 22.66 -28.46
N ASP A 124 -1.22 21.78 -29.35
CA ASP A 124 -0.83 20.43 -29.74
C ASP A 124 0.55 20.33 -30.42
N SER A 125 1.28 19.22 -30.19
CA SER A 125 1.99 18.40 -31.19
C SER A 125 3.12 17.58 -30.55
N GLN A 126 3.05 16.27 -30.76
CA GLN A 126 4.00 15.23 -30.34
C GLN A 126 5.34 15.30 -31.11
N GLU A 127 6.44 14.90 -30.45
CA GLU A 127 7.35 13.89 -31.02
C GLU A 127 8.17 13.17 -29.93
N VAL A 128 7.88 11.86 -29.82
CA VAL A 128 8.73 10.69 -29.58
C VAL A 128 10.07 10.83 -28.82
N VAL A 129 10.11 10.26 -27.62
CA VAL A 129 11.20 9.36 -27.19
C VAL A 129 10.56 8.13 -26.56
N SER A 130 10.80 6.98 -27.17
CA SER A 130 10.49 5.67 -26.61
C SER A 130 11.30 5.42 -25.34
N SER A 131 10.61 5.32 -24.22
CA SER A 131 10.96 4.49 -23.07
C SER A 131 9.64 4.13 -22.41
N GLU A 132 9.42 2.83 -22.22
CA GLU A 132 8.15 2.18 -21.87
C GLU A 132 7.24 2.98 -20.92
N PRO A 133 5.92 3.04 -21.18
CA PRO A 133 5.00 3.75 -20.29
C PRO A 133 5.03 3.12 -18.90
N PRO A 134 5.01 3.91 -17.81
CA PRO A 134 4.74 3.38 -16.48
C PRO A 134 3.44 2.59 -16.57
N ILE A 135 3.44 1.33 -16.14
CA ILE A 135 2.23 0.50 -16.10
C ILE A 135 1.19 1.28 -15.29
N GLU A 136 0.21 1.89 -15.97
CA GLU A 136 -0.94 2.51 -15.33
C GLU A 136 -1.67 1.40 -14.60
N MET A 137 -1.44 1.28 -13.29
CA MET A 137 -2.04 0.24 -12.45
C MET A 137 -3.55 0.46 -12.45
N GLN A 138 -4.26 -0.30 -13.29
CA GLN A 138 -5.71 -0.31 -13.27
C GLN A 138 -6.18 -0.75 -11.88
N PRO A 139 -7.21 -0.08 -11.31
CA PRO A 139 -7.75 -0.48 -10.01
C PRO A 139 -8.21 -1.94 -10.08
N PRO A 140 -8.04 -2.73 -9.01
CA PRO A 140 -8.46 -4.13 -9.02
C PRO A 140 -9.96 -4.21 -9.23
N GLU A 141 -10.39 -4.98 -10.24
CA GLU A 141 -11.80 -5.32 -10.37
C GLU A 141 -12.19 -6.34 -9.29
N PHE A 142 -13.47 -6.38 -8.96
CA PHE A 142 -13.99 -7.27 -7.92
C PHE A 142 -14.86 -8.36 -8.54
N LEU A 143 -14.67 -9.61 -8.12
CA LEU A 143 -15.43 -10.76 -8.56
C LEU A 143 -15.84 -11.62 -7.37
N ASP A 144 -17.14 -11.73 -7.11
CA ASP A 144 -17.67 -12.66 -6.11
C ASP A 144 -17.96 -14.00 -6.78
N VAL A 145 -17.28 -15.06 -6.33
CA VAL A 145 -17.50 -16.45 -6.79
C VAL A 145 -18.05 -17.35 -5.69
N ARG A 146 -18.49 -16.76 -4.56
CA ARG A 146 -19.08 -17.52 -3.45
C ARG A 146 -20.40 -18.14 -3.92
N GLY A 147 -20.61 -19.40 -3.57
CA GLY A 147 -21.81 -20.15 -3.92
C GLY A 147 -21.82 -20.79 -5.32
N LEU A 148 -20.74 -20.65 -6.09
CA LEU A 148 -20.56 -21.38 -7.33
C LEU A 148 -20.00 -22.80 -7.08
N GLU A 149 -20.50 -23.77 -7.83
CA GLU A 149 -20.09 -25.17 -7.70
C GLU A 149 -18.77 -25.44 -8.43
N PRO A 150 -17.88 -26.29 -7.92
CA PRO A 150 -16.62 -26.59 -8.61
C PRO A 150 -16.92 -27.30 -9.96
N PRO A 151 -16.30 -26.90 -11.09
CA PRO A 151 -15.17 -25.98 -11.29
C PRO A 151 -15.56 -24.54 -11.69
N GLU A 152 -16.82 -24.13 -11.57
CA GLU A 152 -17.33 -22.83 -12.03
C GLU A 152 -16.56 -21.60 -11.50
N PRO A 153 -16.19 -21.50 -10.19
CA PRO A 153 -15.39 -20.38 -9.69
C PRO A 153 -14.11 -20.18 -10.52
N MET A 154 -13.39 -21.28 -10.79
CA MET A 154 -12.14 -21.25 -11.53
C MET A 154 -12.36 -20.80 -12.97
N MET A 155 -13.43 -21.27 -13.63
CA MET A 155 -13.71 -20.89 -15.03
C MET A 155 -14.04 -19.40 -15.15
N GLN A 156 -14.83 -18.85 -14.22
CA GLN A 156 -15.17 -17.42 -14.23
C GLN A 156 -13.96 -16.53 -13.96
N ILE A 157 -13.11 -16.93 -13.01
CA ILE A 157 -11.87 -16.19 -12.70
C ILE A 157 -10.95 -16.14 -13.92
N LEU A 158 -10.69 -17.29 -14.56
CA LEU A 158 -9.81 -17.36 -15.73
C LEU A 158 -10.38 -16.61 -16.93
N ALA A 159 -11.69 -16.74 -17.20
CA ALA A 159 -12.34 -16.01 -18.30
C ALA A 159 -12.29 -14.49 -18.09
N LYS A 160 -12.50 -14.03 -16.85
CA LYS A 160 -12.42 -12.61 -16.51
C LYS A 160 -11.00 -12.07 -16.66
N LEU A 161 -9.99 -12.84 -16.26
CA LEU A 161 -8.59 -12.47 -16.48
C LEU A 161 -8.23 -12.41 -17.97
N ASP A 162 -8.74 -13.34 -18.78
CA ASP A 162 -8.55 -13.33 -20.23
C ASP A 162 -9.24 -12.11 -20.90
N GLU A 163 -10.38 -11.65 -20.39
CA GLU A 163 -11.06 -10.41 -20.83
C GLU A 163 -10.30 -9.14 -20.44
N MET A 164 -9.83 -9.08 -19.18
CA MET A 164 -9.16 -7.90 -18.64
C MET A 164 -7.71 -7.73 -19.13
N GLY A 165 -7.08 -8.81 -19.59
CA GLY A 165 -5.71 -8.80 -20.10
C GLY A 165 -4.62 -8.98 -19.03
N PRO A 166 -3.36 -9.14 -19.46
CA PRO A 166 -2.26 -9.64 -18.64
C PRO A 166 -1.71 -8.65 -17.59
N THR A 167 -2.08 -7.37 -17.68
CA THR A 167 -1.63 -6.31 -16.76
C THR A 167 -2.66 -5.98 -15.68
N SER A 168 -3.75 -6.73 -15.64
CA SER A 168 -4.93 -6.43 -14.84
C SER A 168 -4.90 -7.11 -13.48
N GLN A 169 -5.61 -6.53 -12.51
CA GLN A 169 -5.70 -7.02 -11.14
C GLN A 169 -7.13 -7.40 -10.81
N LEU A 170 -7.32 -8.51 -10.10
CA LEU A 170 -8.64 -9.03 -9.73
C LEU A 170 -8.67 -9.36 -8.24
N MET A 171 -9.66 -8.83 -7.53
CA MET A 171 -9.98 -9.17 -6.16
C MET A 171 -11.17 -10.12 -6.15
N ILE A 172 -11.02 -11.27 -5.50
CA ILE A 172 -12.01 -12.34 -5.53
C ILE A 172 -12.48 -12.63 -4.12
N ASP A 173 -13.79 -12.66 -3.93
CA ASP A 173 -14.41 -13.26 -2.75
C ASP A 173 -14.72 -14.73 -3.05
N HIS A 174 -14.17 -15.65 -2.24
CA HIS A 174 -14.28 -17.11 -2.41
C HIS A 174 -14.69 -17.77 -1.08
N HIS A 175 -15.41 -18.89 -1.13
CA HIS A 175 -15.87 -19.62 0.07
C HIS A 175 -14.85 -20.61 0.65
N ARG A 176 -13.66 -20.71 0.05
CA ARG A 176 -12.58 -21.63 0.43
C ARG A 176 -11.31 -21.26 -0.35
N GLU A 177 -10.17 -21.83 0.04
CA GLU A 177 -8.92 -21.67 -0.70
C GLU A 177 -8.88 -22.51 -1.99
N PRO A 178 -8.76 -21.92 -3.19
CA PRO A 178 -8.71 -22.66 -4.45
C PRO A 178 -7.27 -23.00 -4.87
N LEU A 179 -6.67 -24.02 -4.24
CA LEU A 179 -5.27 -24.41 -4.51
C LEU A 179 -4.95 -24.66 -6.00
N LEU A 180 -5.86 -25.29 -6.75
CA LEU A 180 -5.67 -25.58 -8.17
C LEU A 180 -5.64 -24.31 -9.05
N LEU A 181 -6.29 -23.24 -8.61
CA LEU A 181 -6.32 -21.97 -9.34
C LEU A 181 -4.91 -21.37 -9.42
N TYR A 182 -4.13 -21.43 -8.34
CA TYR A 182 -2.81 -20.80 -8.25
C TYR A 182 -1.84 -21.32 -9.31
N ALA A 183 -1.78 -22.64 -9.51
CA ALA A 183 -0.95 -23.25 -10.55
C ALA A 183 -1.32 -22.73 -11.97
N LYS A 184 -2.62 -22.59 -12.25
CA LYS A 184 -3.09 -22.06 -13.55
C LYS A 184 -2.81 -20.57 -13.73
N LEU A 185 -2.78 -19.80 -12.64
CA LEU A 185 -2.43 -18.38 -12.68
C LEU A 185 -0.95 -18.20 -12.99
N GLU A 186 -0.08 -19.01 -12.38
CA GLU A 186 1.36 -19.00 -12.66
C GLU A 186 1.65 -19.33 -14.12
N GLU A 187 0.99 -20.35 -14.70
CA GLU A 187 1.09 -20.68 -16.13
C GLU A 187 0.70 -19.50 -17.05
N LYS A 188 -0.21 -18.65 -16.60
CA LYS A 188 -0.70 -17.47 -17.34
C LYS A 188 0.08 -16.19 -17.02
N GLY A 189 1.13 -16.25 -16.19
CA GLY A 189 1.94 -15.09 -15.81
C GLY A 189 1.30 -14.18 -14.75
N PHE A 190 0.37 -14.71 -13.96
CA PHE A 190 -0.23 -14.03 -12.81
C PHE A 190 0.30 -14.60 -11.49
N ALA A 191 0.46 -13.74 -10.51
CA ALA A 191 0.69 -14.08 -9.12
C ALA A 191 -0.62 -13.90 -8.32
N SER A 192 -0.71 -14.54 -7.15
CA SER A 192 -1.87 -14.42 -6.29
C SER A 192 -1.51 -14.36 -4.81
N SER A 193 -2.36 -13.72 -4.01
CA SER A 193 -2.28 -13.65 -2.57
C SER A 193 -3.65 -13.94 -1.99
N ALA A 194 -3.75 -14.97 -1.13
CA ALA A 194 -4.99 -15.33 -0.47
C ALA A 194 -4.94 -14.98 1.03
N GLU A 195 -6.07 -14.49 1.55
CA GLU A 195 -6.27 -14.19 2.96
C GLU A 195 -7.66 -14.67 3.39
N GLU A 196 -7.70 -15.50 4.43
CA GLU A 196 -8.95 -15.85 5.09
C GLU A 196 -9.37 -14.69 5.99
N VAL A 197 -10.49 -14.05 5.65
CA VAL A 197 -11.02 -12.88 6.36
C VAL A 197 -11.96 -13.31 7.49
N GLU A 198 -12.71 -14.38 7.26
CA GLU A 198 -13.60 -15.03 8.22
C GLU A 198 -13.62 -16.53 7.88
N ALA A 199 -14.03 -17.38 8.82
CA ALA A 199 -14.08 -18.83 8.60
C ALA A 199 -14.91 -19.18 7.35
N GLY A 200 -14.25 -19.72 6.31
CA GLY A 200 -14.91 -20.03 5.04
C GLY A 200 -15.16 -18.81 4.14
N HIS A 201 -14.54 -17.66 4.41
CA HIS A 201 -14.49 -16.49 3.53
C HIS A 201 -13.06 -16.10 3.23
N TRP A 202 -12.67 -16.33 1.99
CA TRP A 202 -11.35 -16.07 1.46
C TRP A 202 -11.40 -14.87 0.51
N LYS A 203 -10.48 -13.93 0.71
CA LYS A 203 -10.17 -12.88 -0.26
C LYS A 203 -8.91 -13.25 -1.00
N ILE A 204 -8.99 -13.29 -2.32
CA ILE A 204 -7.88 -13.66 -3.19
C ILE A 204 -7.60 -12.47 -4.10
N HIS A 205 -6.41 -11.93 -3.99
CA HIS A 205 -5.91 -10.91 -4.90
C HIS A 205 -5.04 -11.55 -5.96
N ILE A 206 -5.45 -11.44 -7.22
CA ILE A 206 -4.68 -11.85 -8.40
C ILE A 206 -4.09 -10.60 -9.04
N PHE A 207 -2.82 -10.66 -9.40
CA PHE A 207 -2.10 -9.55 -9.98
C PHE A 207 -1.02 -10.06 -10.96
N PRO A 208 -0.54 -9.25 -11.89
CA PRO A 208 0.50 -9.67 -12.83
C PRO A 208 1.77 -10.11 -12.11
N ALA A 209 2.38 -11.23 -12.50
CA ALA A 209 3.60 -11.72 -11.87
C ALA A 209 4.78 -10.73 -12.01
N SER A 210 4.74 -9.85 -13.02
CA SER A 210 5.67 -8.73 -13.17
C SER A 210 5.68 -7.77 -11.96
N LEU A 211 4.57 -7.64 -11.22
CA LEU A 211 4.54 -6.87 -9.97
C LEU A 211 5.25 -7.58 -8.80
N THR A 212 5.56 -8.86 -8.96
CA THR A 212 6.36 -9.65 -8.02
C THR A 212 7.85 -9.55 -8.33
N GLN A 213 8.24 -9.12 -9.54
CA GLN A 213 9.64 -8.86 -9.90
C GLN A 213 10.11 -7.48 -9.40
N GLU A 214 10.17 -7.33 -8.08
CA GLU A 214 11.26 -6.60 -7.46
C GLU A 214 11.97 -7.61 -6.55
N ASN A 215 13.29 -7.72 -6.69
CA ASN A 215 14.22 -8.52 -5.87
C ASN A 215 14.52 -9.95 -6.37
N ASN A 216 15.10 -10.06 -7.56
CA ASN A 216 16.14 -11.06 -7.84
C ASN A 216 17.05 -10.49 -8.93
N ASN A 217 17.99 -9.63 -8.53
CA ASN A 217 19.17 -9.39 -9.32
C ASN A 217 20.38 -9.41 -8.38
N GLU A 218 21.11 -10.52 -8.51
CA GLU A 218 22.51 -10.82 -8.15
C GLU A 218 23.01 -10.67 -6.70
#